data_AF-A0A133L1S1-F1
#
_entry.id   AF-A0A133L1S1-F1
#
_cell.length_a   1.000
_cell.length_b   1.000
_cell.length_c   1.000
_cell.angle_alpha   90.00
_cell.angle_beta   90.00
_cell.angle_gamma   90.00
#
_symmetry.space_group_name_H-M   'P 1'
#
loop_
_entity.id
_entity.type
_entity.pdbx_description
1 polymer ?
#
loop_
_entity_poly.entity_id
_entity_poly.type
_entity_poly.pdbx_seq_one_letter_code
_entity_poly.pdbx_strand_id
1 'polypeptide(L)' 'MMAETEVYRPKHAIRFVTASSLFDGHDASINIMRRILQASGAEVIHLGHNRSAREIVQAAIQEDV' A
#
# COMPACT_ATOMS: atom_id res chain seq x y z
N MET A 1 -25.14 -14.26 6.19
CA MET A 1 -24.82 -13.03 6.96
C MET A 1 -23.42 -12.61 6.57
N MET A 2 -23.27 -11.50 5.87
CA MET A 2 -21.96 -10.88 5.70
C MET A 2 -21.73 -10.03 6.94
N ALA A 3 -20.68 -10.32 7.70
CA ALA A 3 -20.27 -9.43 8.78
C ALA A 3 -19.87 -8.10 8.14
N GLU A 4 -20.54 -7.01 8.51
CA GLU A 4 -20.09 -5.68 8.14
C GLU A 4 -18.75 -5.44 8.83
N THR A 5 -17.68 -5.39 8.04
CA THR A 5 -16.36 -5.04 8.54
C THR A 5 -16.40 -3.56 8.93
N GLU A 6 -16.43 -3.24 10.22
CA GLU A 6 -16.27 -1.85 10.66
C GLU A 6 -14.94 -1.31 10.12
N VAL A 7 -15.01 -0.21 9.38
CA VAL A 7 -13.83 0.47 8.85
C VAL A 7 -13.02 0.98 10.04
N TYR A 8 -11.81 0.44 10.20
CA TYR A 8 -10.90 0.82 11.28
C TYR A 8 -10.60 2.32 11.18
N ARG A 9 -10.81 3.04 12.29
CA ARG A 9 -10.46 4.46 12.41
C ARG A 9 -9.18 4.57 13.21
N PRO A 10 -8.01 4.71 12.55
CA PRO A 10 -6.76 4.81 13.27
C PRO A 10 -6.68 6.13 14.04
N LYS A 11 -5.98 6.12 15.17
CA LYS A 11 -5.73 7.33 15.97
C LYS A 11 -4.84 8.35 15.24
N HIS A 12 -4.00 7.89 14.32
CA HIS A 12 -3.13 8.70 13.47
C HIS A 12 -3.34 8.31 12.01
N ALA A 13 -3.05 9.20 11.07
CA ALA A 13 -3.10 8.85 9.65
C ALA A 13 -2.12 7.71 9.36
N ILE A 14 -2.62 6.59 8.83
CA ILE A 14 -1.79 5.45 8.42
C ILE A 14 -1.63 5.53 6.91
N ARG A 15 -0.37 5.66 6.48
CA ARG A 15 0.02 5.78 5.08
C ARG A 15 0.93 4.60 4.72
N PHE A 16 0.74 4.01 3.55
CA PHE A 16 1.54 2.90 3.05
C PHE A 16 2.14 3.22 1.68
N VAL A 17 3.41 2.90 1.49
CA VAL A 17 4.00 2.73 0.15
C VAL A 17 3.89 1.26 -0.26
N THR A 18 3.34 1.00 -1.45
CA THR A 18 3.20 -0.36 -2.00
C THR A 18 3.87 -0.46 -3.37
N ALA A 19 4.66 -1.51 -3.57
CA ALA A 19 5.34 -1.80 -4.82
C ALA A 19 5.61 -3.31 -4.95
N SER A 20 5.82 -3.82 -6.17
CA SER A 20 6.54 -5.10 -6.33
C SER A 20 8.06 -4.86 -6.38
N SER A 21 8.83 -5.91 -6.10
CA SER A 21 10.29 -5.85 -6.07
C SER A 21 10.90 -5.63 -7.46
N LEU A 22 12.22 -5.39 -7.50
CA LEU A 22 12.96 -5.21 -8.74
C LEU A 22 12.93 -6.48 -9.58
N PHE A 23 12.63 -6.34 -10.86
CA PHE A 23 12.39 -7.40 -11.85
C PHE A 23 11.19 -8.30 -11.55
N ASP A 24 10.28 -7.87 -10.69
CA ASP A 24 9.02 -8.56 -10.45
C ASP A 24 7.87 -7.86 -11.17
N GLY A 25 7.25 -8.55 -12.14
CA GLY A 25 6.06 -8.09 -12.86
C GLY A 25 4.73 -8.53 -12.23
N HIS A 26 4.75 -9.31 -11.14
CA HIS A 26 3.54 -9.89 -10.55
C HIS A 26 2.84 -8.90 -9.62
N ASP A 27 2.06 -8.00 -10.19
CA ASP A 27 1.38 -6.94 -9.44
C ASP A 27 -0.04 -7.31 -8.96
N ALA A 28 -0.55 -8.49 -9.33
CA ALA A 28 -1.90 -8.92 -8.99
C ALA A 28 -2.14 -8.92 -7.47
N SER A 29 -1.21 -9.51 -6.71
CA SER A 29 -1.30 -9.60 -5.25
C SER A 29 -1.22 -8.23 -4.59
N ILE A 30 -0.29 -7.37 -5.02
CA ILE A 30 -0.15 -6.03 -4.43
C ILE A 30 -1.36 -5.13 -4.76
N ASN A 31 -1.98 -5.33 -5.92
CA ASN A 31 -3.22 -4.67 -6.31
C ASN A 31 -4.41 -5.09 -5.42
N ILE A 32 -4.49 -6.35 -5.00
CA ILE A 32 -5.50 -6.81 -4.04
C ILE A 32 -5.22 -6.20 -2.67
N MET A 33 -3.97 -6.29 -2.19
CA MET A 33 -3.59 -5.78 -0.87
C MET A 33 -3.84 -4.28 -0.72
N ARG A 34 -3.47 -3.46 -1.72
CA ARG A 34 -3.73 -2.02 -1.65
C ARG A 34 -5.23 -1.70 -1.57
N ARG A 35 -6.10 -2.48 -2.24
CA ARG A 35 -7.56 -2.28 -2.19
C ARG A 35 -8.10 -2.61 -0.80
N ILE A 36 -7.59 -3.65 -0.16
CA ILE A 36 -7.95 -4.01 1.22
C ILE A 36 -7.50 -2.91 2.19
N LEU A 37 -6.27 -2.42 2.05
CA LEU A 37 -5.74 -1.31 2.87
C LEU A 37 -6.58 -0.04 2.73
N GLN A 38 -6.91 0.35 1.49
CA GLN A 38 -7.77 1.50 1.19
C GLN A 38 -9.17 1.32 1.77
N ALA A 39 -9.78 0.14 1.62
CA ALA A 39 -11.10 -0.17 2.19
C ALA A 39 -11.09 -0.15 3.72
N SER A 40 -9.94 -0.41 4.34
CA SER A 40 -9.74 -0.36 5.79
C SER A 40 -9.43 1.05 6.32
N GLY A 41 -9.39 2.06 5.44
CA GLY A 41 -9.19 3.47 5.81
C GLY A 41 -7.74 3.96 5.78
N ALA A 42 -6.79 3.19 5.22
CA ALA A 42 -5.41 3.62 5.06
C ALA A 42 -5.20 4.40 3.75
N GLU A 43 -4.32 5.40 3.80
CA GLU A 43 -3.83 6.09 2.61
C GLU A 43 -2.76 5.21 1.94
N VAL A 44 -2.82 5.04 0.61
CA VAL A 44 -1.89 4.17 -0.10
C VAL A 44 -1.25 4.89 -1.28
N ILE A 45 0.07 5.03 -1.22
CA ILE A 45 0.95 5.45 -2.31
C ILE A 45 1.39 4.18 -3.07
N HIS A 46 0.85 3.96 -4.26
CA HIS A 46 1.15 2.78 -5.06
C HIS A 46 2.15 3.10 -6.17
N LEU A 47 3.35 2.50 -6.11
CA LEU A 47 4.43 2.74 -7.08
C LEU A 47 4.39 1.78 -8.28
N GLY A 48 3.46 0.82 -8.28
CA GLY A 48 3.35 -0.21 -9.31
C GLY A 48 4.38 -1.32 -9.14
N HIS A 49 4.84 -1.88 -10.25
CA HIS A 49 5.76 -3.02 -10.26
C HIS A 49 7.18 -2.63 -10.69
N ASN A 50 8.13 -3.56 -10.49
CA ASN A 50 9.53 -3.43 -10.89
C ASN A 50 10.24 -2.25 -10.21
N ARG A 51 10.19 -2.17 -8.88
CA ARG A 51 10.81 -1.09 -8.10
C ARG A 51 12.01 -1.57 -7.30
N SER A 52 13.12 -0.86 -7.42
CA SER A 52 14.30 -1.09 -6.58
C SER A 52 14.05 -0.65 -5.14
N ALA A 53 14.78 -1.25 -4.19
CA ALA A 53 14.74 -0.83 -2.79
C ALA A 53 15.04 0.67 -2.63
N ARG A 54 15.97 1.20 -3.44
CA ARG A 54 16.31 2.64 -3.45
C ARG A 54 15.12 3.51 -3.84
N GLU A 55 14.38 3.16 -4.88
CA GLU A 55 13.19 3.91 -5.31
C GLU A 55 12.09 3.86 -4.25
N ILE A 56 11.87 2.67 -3.65
CA ILE A 56 10.86 2.50 -2.59
C ILE A 56 11.21 3.35 -1.37
N VAL A 57 12.46 3.30 -0.90
CA VAL A 57 12.92 4.10 0.25
C VAL A 57 12.85 5.60 -0.05
N GLN A 58 13.25 6.01 -1.26
CA GLN A 58 13.18 7.42 -1.64
C GLN A 58 11.73 7.95 -1.62
N ALA A 59 10.79 7.18 -2.17
CA ALA A 59 9.37 7.52 -2.11
C ALA A 59 8.86 7.56 -0.66
N ALA A 60 9.24 6.59 0.17
CA ALA A 60 8.83 6.54 1.57
C ALA A 60 9.29 7.78 2.35
N ILE A 61 10.55 8.18 2.18
CA ILE A 61 11.10 9.39 2.81
C ILE A 61 10.38 10.66 2.33
N GLN A 62 10.11 10.77 1.03
CA GLN A 62 9.45 11.96 0.47
C GLN A 62 7.99 12.08 0.90
N GLU A 63 7.30 10.95 1.05
CA GLU A 63 5.90 10.88 1.45
C GLU A 63 5.70 10.85 2.98
N ASP A 64 6.79 10.86 3.75
CA ASP A 64 6.80 10.74 5.21
C ASP A 64 6.03 9.50 5.70
N VAL A 65 6.43 8.32 5.19
CA VAL A 65 5.82 7.02 5.52
C VAL A 65 6.82 5.93 5.90
#